data_AF-A0A7S2IW17-F1
#
_entry.id   AF-A0A7S2IW17-F1
#
_cell.length_a   1.000
_cell.length_b   1.000
_cell.length_c   1.000
_cell.angle_alpha   90.00
_cell.angle_beta   90.00
_cell.angle_gamma   90.00
#
_symmetry.space_group_name_H-M   'P 1'
#
loop_
_entity.id
_entity.type
_entity.pdbx_description
1 polymer ?
#
loop_
_entity_poly.entity_id
_entity_poly.type
_entity_poly.pdbx_seq_one_letter_code
_entity_poly.pdbx_strand_id
1 'polypeptide(L)'
;AGQLGSGGRGVSAAALRTAAKALCELDDVRLRKLVGVDPLTTEDALRWRCFDLTYAARLLTDGYGFDENAAVIDFLGEINGVEVEWTLGALLHQLLGMRSEISTRGDSSSTAPQTHRYRVAMAESSLTSASMVAMMLGAAVLMWVLHNWYCLTRNHTKASRSRLLSKC
;
A
#
# COMPACT_ATOMS: atom_id res chain seq x y z
N ALA A 1 3.85 -15.78 15.46
CA ALA A 1 2.64 -16.47 15.94
C ALA A 1 1.52 -15.44 15.97
N GLY A 2 0.74 -15.38 14.88
CA GLY A 2 -0.39 -14.46 14.74
C GLY A 2 -1.59 -15.00 15.50
N GLN A 3 -2.09 -14.23 16.46
CA GLN A 3 -3.36 -14.49 17.12
C GLN A 3 -4.21 -13.23 16.98
N LEU A 4 -4.77 -13.04 15.77
CA LEU A 4 -5.94 -12.19 15.53
C LEU A 4 -7.21 -13.04 15.35
N GLY A 5 -7.16 -14.30 15.76
CA GLY A 5 -8.34 -15.14 15.94
C GLY A 5 -8.84 -15.07 17.38
N SER A 6 -9.72 -14.10 17.68
CA SER A 6 -10.61 -14.21 18.84
C SER A 6 -11.88 -13.44 18.54
N GLY A 7 -13.00 -14.16 18.39
CA GLY A 7 -14.34 -13.59 18.27
C GLY A 7 -14.79 -12.91 19.57
N GLY A 8 -14.17 -11.78 19.91
CA GLY A 8 -14.33 -11.13 21.20
C GLY A 8 -14.33 -9.61 21.06
N ARG A 9 -15.53 -9.03 21.13
CA ARG A 9 -15.85 -7.59 21.28
C ARG A 9 -15.04 -6.65 20.39
N GLY A 10 -15.70 -6.10 19.38
CA GLY A 10 -15.14 -5.03 18.55
C GLY A 10 -14.56 -3.87 19.37
N VAL A 11 -13.62 -3.16 18.77
CA VAL A 11 -12.96 -2.01 19.36
C VAL A 11 -13.78 -0.75 19.07
N SER A 12 -13.83 0.19 20.02
CA SER A 12 -14.44 1.50 19.81
C SER A 12 -13.40 2.51 19.31
N ALA A 13 -13.84 3.53 18.56
CA ALA A 13 -12.92 4.56 18.10
C ALA A 13 -12.32 5.38 19.27
N ALA A 14 -13.04 5.52 20.38
CA ALA A 14 -12.54 6.13 21.62
C ALA A 14 -11.33 5.37 22.18
N ALA A 15 -11.39 4.04 22.16
CA ALA A 15 -10.29 3.19 22.60
C ALA A 15 -9.06 3.37 21.70
N LEU A 16 -9.26 3.42 20.37
CA LEU A 16 -8.18 3.69 19.42
C LEU A 16 -7.55 5.06 19.63
N ARG A 17 -8.35 6.11 19.85
CA ARG A 17 -7.86 7.46 20.13
C ARG A 17 -7.07 7.54 21.44
N THR A 18 -7.53 6.83 22.47
CA THR A 18 -6.82 6.74 23.76
C THR A 18 -5.48 6.03 23.59
N ALA A 19 -5.45 4.93 22.84
CA ALA A 19 -4.22 4.21 22.51
C ALA A 19 -3.26 5.06 21.66
N ALA A 20 -3.78 5.82 20.69
CA ALA A 20 -3.00 6.75 19.88
C ALA A 20 -2.31 7.79 20.76
N LYS A 21 -3.05 8.44 21.67
CA LYS A 21 -2.49 9.42 22.58
C LYS A 21 -1.36 8.82 23.44
N ALA A 22 -1.60 7.65 24.03
CA ALA A 22 -0.59 6.96 24.83
C ALA A 22 0.66 6.61 24.02
N LEU A 23 0.49 6.17 22.76
CA LEU A 23 1.60 5.84 21.88
C LEU A 23 2.42 7.07 21.48
N CYS A 24 1.75 8.21 21.22
CA CYS A 24 2.39 9.47 20.85
C CYS A 24 3.17 10.13 22.01
N GLU A 25 2.88 9.76 23.26
CA GLU A 25 3.58 10.25 24.44
C GLU A 25 4.79 9.37 24.83
N LEU A 26 5.01 8.24 24.16
CA LEU A 26 6.18 7.40 24.41
C LEU A 26 7.46 8.03 23.88
N ASP A 27 8.54 7.88 24.65
CA ASP A 27 9.89 8.17 24.18
C ASP A 27 10.41 7.08 23.23
N ASP A 28 11.41 7.42 22.42
CA ASP A 28 12.02 6.53 21.44
C ASP A 28 12.56 5.21 22.05
N VAL A 29 13.06 5.23 23.29
CA VAL A 29 13.61 4.03 23.94
C VAL A 29 12.49 3.05 24.25
N ARG A 30 11.31 3.54 24.67
CA ARG A 30 10.13 2.71 24.88
C ARG A 30 9.50 2.26 23.58
N LEU A 31 9.42 3.13 22.55
CA LEU A 31 8.89 2.78 21.25
C LEU A 31 9.67 1.62 20.62
N ARG A 32 11.00 1.63 20.66
CA ARG A 32 11.84 0.57 20.07
C ARG A 32 11.61 -0.80 20.68
N LYS A 33 11.06 -0.89 21.89
CA LYS A 33 10.68 -2.18 22.52
C LYS A 33 9.48 -2.84 21.83
N LEU A 34 8.74 -2.10 21.00
CA LEU A 34 7.60 -2.61 20.23
C LEU A 34 8.02 -3.27 18.91
N VAL A 35 9.27 -3.08 18.48
CA VAL A 35 9.77 -3.63 17.22
C VAL A 35 9.80 -5.15 17.29
N GLY A 36 9.18 -5.80 16.33
CA GLY A 36 9.08 -7.26 16.27
C GLY A 36 8.09 -7.90 17.25
N VAL A 37 7.40 -7.12 18.10
CA VAL A 37 6.25 -7.62 18.87
C VAL A 37 5.13 -8.03 17.92
N ASP A 38 4.85 -7.16 16.95
CA ASP A 38 3.99 -7.42 15.82
C ASP A 38 4.85 -7.57 14.55
N PRO A 39 4.62 -8.60 13.70
CA PRO A 39 5.40 -8.83 12.49
C PRO A 39 5.41 -7.63 11.51
N LEU A 40 4.38 -6.79 11.54
CA LEU A 40 4.24 -5.61 10.68
C LEU A 40 4.82 -4.34 11.34
N THR A 41 5.39 -4.44 12.54
CA THR A 41 5.99 -3.32 13.26
C THR A 41 7.52 -3.38 13.14
N THR A 42 8.00 -2.97 11.97
CA THR A 42 9.43 -2.74 11.69
C THR A 42 9.89 -1.40 12.28
N GLU A 43 11.20 -1.18 12.40
CA GLU A 43 11.77 0.09 12.85
C GLU A 43 11.29 1.28 11.98
N ASP A 44 11.21 1.07 10.67
CA ASP A 44 10.73 2.09 9.73
C ASP A 44 9.23 2.36 9.84
N ALA A 45 8.43 1.34 10.19
CA ALA A 45 7.00 1.52 10.43
C ALA A 45 6.75 2.20 11.79
N LEU A 46 7.60 1.95 12.79
CA LEU A 46 7.44 2.41 14.15
C LEU A 46 7.29 3.93 14.25
N ARG A 47 8.11 4.69 13.50
CA ARG A 47 8.06 6.16 13.48
C ARG A 47 6.72 6.73 13.00
N TRP A 48 5.94 5.95 12.25
CA TRP A 48 4.65 6.35 11.71
C TRP A 48 3.47 5.89 12.58
N ARG A 49 3.68 5.00 13.55
CA ARG A 49 2.56 4.38 14.29
C ARG A 49 1.68 5.37 15.06
N CYS A 50 2.26 6.43 15.63
CA CYS A 50 1.49 7.51 16.26
C CYS A 50 0.58 8.21 15.22
N PHE A 51 1.12 8.53 14.04
CA PHE A 51 0.35 9.15 12.96
C PHE A 51 -0.73 8.20 12.43
N ASP A 52 -0.37 6.96 12.09
CA ASP A 52 -1.29 5.98 11.51
C ASP A 52 -2.48 5.71 12.43
N LEU A 53 -2.24 5.51 13.73
CA LEU A 53 -3.30 5.22 14.68
C LEU A 53 -4.19 6.44 14.94
N THR A 54 -3.60 7.64 15.00
CA THR A 54 -4.35 8.90 15.11
C THR A 54 -5.22 9.12 13.88
N TYR A 55 -4.64 8.91 12.69
CA TYR A 55 -5.33 9.05 11.41
C TYR A 55 -6.48 8.04 11.30
N ALA A 56 -6.25 6.77 11.64
CA ALA A 56 -7.29 5.74 11.61
C ALA A 56 -8.47 6.08 12.55
N ALA A 57 -8.19 6.49 13.79
CA ALA A 57 -9.24 6.88 14.74
C ALA A 57 -10.07 8.07 14.24
N ARG A 58 -9.41 9.07 13.64
CA ARG A 58 -10.07 10.24 13.05
C ARG A 58 -10.85 9.89 11.78
N LEU A 59 -10.33 9.03 10.93
CA LEU A 59 -11.02 8.59 9.72
C LEU A 59 -12.31 7.84 10.06
N LEU A 60 -12.28 6.96 11.07
CA LEU A 60 -13.46 6.22 11.51
C LEU A 60 -14.56 7.15 12.04
N THR A 61 -14.18 8.14 12.84
CA THR A 61 -15.14 9.06 13.49
C THR A 61 -15.56 10.19 12.56
N ASP A 62 -14.60 11.05 12.18
CA ASP A 62 -14.85 12.27 11.41
C ASP A 62 -15.11 11.98 9.92
N GLY A 63 -14.53 10.89 9.39
CA GLY A 63 -14.66 10.53 7.98
C GLY A 63 -15.87 9.63 7.70
N TYR A 64 -15.99 8.53 8.43
CA TYR A 64 -17.05 7.53 8.22
C TYR A 64 -18.26 7.68 9.15
N GLY A 65 -18.18 8.53 10.18
CA GLY A 65 -19.32 8.79 11.07
C GLY A 65 -19.62 7.68 12.08
N PHE A 66 -18.63 6.84 12.43
CA PHE A 66 -18.81 5.84 13.48
C PHE A 66 -19.02 6.53 14.83
N ASP A 67 -19.96 6.01 15.63
CA ASP A 67 -20.10 6.43 17.03
C ASP A 67 -18.81 6.11 17.79
N GLU A 68 -18.28 7.10 18.52
CA GLU A 68 -16.98 6.99 19.16
C GLU A 68 -16.94 5.86 20.21
N ASN A 69 -18.08 5.56 20.83
CA ASN A 69 -18.19 4.60 21.92
C ASN A 69 -18.69 3.22 21.47
N ALA A 70 -19.19 3.11 20.25
CA ALA A 70 -19.66 1.85 19.69
C ALA A 70 -18.49 0.88 19.47
N ALA A 71 -18.55 -0.25 20.17
CA ALA A 71 -17.58 -1.35 20.10
C ALA A 71 -17.88 -2.28 18.91
N VAL A 72 -17.86 -1.73 17.69
CA VAL A 72 -18.34 -2.40 16.46
C VAL A 72 -17.26 -2.63 15.40
N ILE A 73 -16.01 -2.27 15.68
CA ILE A 73 -14.92 -2.36 14.70
C ILE A 73 -14.07 -3.60 14.99
N ASP A 74 -14.05 -4.54 14.05
CA ASP A 74 -13.16 -5.70 14.08
C ASP A 74 -12.03 -5.52 13.06
N PHE A 75 -10.78 -5.55 13.52
CA PHE A 75 -9.61 -5.53 12.64
C PHE A 75 -9.25 -6.97 12.26
N LEU A 76 -9.53 -7.35 11.02
CA LEU A 76 -9.34 -8.70 10.51
C LEU A 76 -8.26 -8.70 9.41
N GLY A 77 -7.29 -9.60 9.54
CA GLY A 77 -6.34 -9.92 8.46
C GLY A 77 -6.76 -11.16 7.66
N GLU A 78 -7.44 -12.11 8.31
CA GLU A 78 -7.82 -13.40 7.72
C GLU A 78 -9.22 -13.82 8.21
N ILE A 79 -9.94 -14.55 7.36
CA ILE A 79 -11.22 -15.20 7.69
C ILE A 79 -11.12 -16.67 7.27
N ASN A 80 -11.28 -17.59 8.22
CA ASN A 80 -11.14 -19.04 7.99
C ASN A 80 -9.78 -19.46 7.39
N GLY A 81 -8.69 -18.81 7.81
CA GLY A 81 -7.33 -19.08 7.31
C GLY A 81 -7.07 -18.59 5.89
N VAL A 82 -7.95 -17.74 5.36
CA VAL A 82 -7.79 -17.06 4.07
C VAL A 82 -7.63 -15.58 4.33
N GLU A 83 -6.57 -14.98 3.78
CA GLU A 83 -6.32 -13.54 3.85
C GLU A 83 -7.46 -12.74 3.22
N VAL A 84 -7.82 -11.63 3.87
CA VAL A 84 -8.86 -10.73 3.37
C VAL A 84 -8.27 -9.87 2.25
N GLU A 85 -8.46 -10.32 1.01
CA GLU A 85 -8.03 -9.58 -0.18
C GLU A 85 -9.20 -9.20 -1.10
N TRP A 86 -9.11 -8.02 -1.71
CA TRP A 86 -10.08 -7.55 -2.71
C TRP A 86 -9.99 -8.33 -4.03
N THR A 87 -8.82 -8.92 -4.32
CA THR A 87 -8.51 -9.69 -5.53
C THR A 87 -9.40 -10.94 -5.63
N LEU A 88 -9.63 -11.61 -4.51
CA LEU A 88 -10.51 -12.78 -4.42
C LEU A 88 -11.95 -12.43 -4.79
N GLY A 89 -12.45 -11.28 -4.31
CA GLY A 89 -13.78 -10.77 -4.66
C GLY A 89 -13.89 -10.42 -6.14
N ALA A 90 -12.86 -9.77 -6.71
CA ALA A 90 -12.82 -9.45 -8.13
C ALA A 90 -12.82 -10.71 -9.03
N LEU A 91 -12.05 -11.73 -8.65
CA LEU A 91 -12.05 -13.02 -9.34
C LEU A 91 -13.44 -13.68 -9.27
N LEU A 92 -14.04 -13.72 -8.09
CA LEU A 92 -15.37 -14.31 -7.91
C LEU A 92 -16.43 -13.59 -8.76
N HIS A 93 -16.37 -12.25 -8.81
CA HIS A 93 -17.26 -11.46 -9.66
C HIS A 93 -17.15 -11.86 -11.14
N GLN A 94 -15.93 -12.02 -11.65
CA GLN A 94 -15.68 -12.45 -13.04
C GLN A 94 -16.22 -13.86 -13.31
N LEU A 95 -15.99 -14.81 -12.39
CA LEU A 95 -16.46 -16.19 -12.51
C LEU A 95 -17.98 -16.30 -12.46
N LEU A 96 -18.64 -15.53 -11.58
CA LEU A 96 -20.10 -15.52 -11.46
C LEU A 96 -20.76 -14.80 -12.64
N GLY A 97 -20.16 -13.74 -13.19
CA GLY A 97 -20.62 -13.07 -14.40
C GLY A 97 -20.67 -14.01 -15.60
N MET A 98 -19.64 -14.84 -15.79
CA MET A 98 -19.61 -15.86 -16.85
C MET A 98 -20.70 -16.92 -16.70
N ARG A 99 -21.08 -17.27 -15.47
CA ARG A 99 -22.11 -18.29 -15.21
C ARG A 99 -23.52 -17.81 -15.57
N SER A 100 -23.78 -16.50 -15.48
CA SER A 100 -25.07 -15.93 -15.88
C SER A 100 -25.32 -16.03 -17.39
N GLU A 101 -24.28 -15.95 -18.22
CA GLU A 101 -24.40 -16.05 -19.68
C GLU A 101 -24.65 -17.49 -20.18
N ILE A 102 -24.15 -18.48 -19.43
CA ILE A 102 -24.30 -19.90 -19.79
C ILE A 102 -25.73 -20.39 -19.50
N SER A 103 -26.39 -19.86 -18.46
CA SER A 103 -27.72 -20.30 -18.07
C SER A 103 -28.84 -19.79 -18.98
N THR A 104 -28.63 -18.71 -19.75
CA THR A 104 -29.63 -18.15 -20.69
C THR A 104 -29.56 -18.75 -22.09
N ARG A 105 -28.59 -19.63 -22.37
CA ARG A 105 -28.42 -20.24 -23.71
C ARG A 105 -29.12 -21.59 -23.86
N GLY A 106 -29.90 -22.02 -22.85
CA GLY A 106 -30.60 -23.30 -22.81
C GLY A 106 -31.95 -23.37 -23.54
N ASP A 107 -32.55 -22.23 -23.94
CA ASP A 107 -33.90 -22.20 -24.53
C ASP A 107 -33.97 -21.65 -25.97
N SER A 108 -32.85 -21.63 -26.71
CA SER A 108 -32.85 -21.23 -28.12
C SER A 108 -32.28 -22.34 -29.00
N SER A 109 -33.17 -23.27 -29.33
CA SER A 109 -33.05 -24.14 -30.50
C SER A 109 -32.72 -23.30 -31.75
N SER A 110 -31.78 -23.85 -32.54
CA SER A 110 -31.42 -23.52 -33.92
C SER A 110 -30.96 -22.08 -34.25
N THR A 111 -29.64 -21.90 -34.40
CA THR A 111 -28.97 -21.58 -35.68
C THR A 111 -27.49 -21.21 -35.41
N ALA A 112 -26.59 -22.06 -35.92
CA ALA A 112 -25.15 -21.88 -36.17
C ALA A 112 -24.23 -21.31 -35.06
N PRO A 113 -23.09 -21.96 -34.76
CA PRO A 113 -22.15 -21.45 -33.78
C PRO A 113 -21.32 -20.30 -34.37
N GLN A 114 -21.69 -19.05 -34.06
CA GLN A 114 -20.71 -17.98 -34.10
C GLN A 114 -19.74 -18.17 -32.95
N THR A 115 -18.54 -18.64 -33.28
CA THR A 115 -17.36 -18.59 -32.43
C THR A 115 -17.00 -17.13 -32.20
N HIS A 116 -17.69 -16.47 -31.26
CA HIS A 116 -17.20 -15.25 -30.67
C HIS A 116 -15.94 -15.62 -29.86
N ARG A 117 -14.80 -15.57 -30.55
CA ARG A 117 -13.49 -15.40 -29.94
C ARG A 117 -13.60 -14.17 -29.03
N TYR A 118 -13.81 -14.38 -27.74
CA TYR A 118 -13.34 -13.43 -26.75
C TYR A 118 -11.81 -13.41 -26.87
N ARG A 119 -11.31 -12.58 -27.79
CA ARG A 119 -9.99 -11.97 -27.60
C ARG A 119 -10.17 -11.12 -26.35
N VAL A 120 -9.86 -11.70 -25.20
CA VAL A 120 -9.32 -10.91 -24.11
C VAL A 120 -8.06 -10.31 -24.72
N ALA A 121 -8.20 -9.10 -25.26
CA ALA A 121 -7.07 -8.22 -25.33
C ALA A 121 -6.70 -8.04 -23.86
N MET A 122 -5.78 -8.88 -23.38
CA MET A 122 -4.81 -8.41 -22.42
C MET A 122 -4.36 -7.09 -23.04
N ALA A 123 -4.81 -5.97 -22.46
CA ALA A 123 -4.01 -4.79 -22.52
C ALA A 123 -2.72 -5.22 -21.81
N GLU A 124 -1.85 -5.89 -22.58
CA GLU A 124 -0.42 -5.84 -22.36
C GLU A 124 -0.15 -4.34 -22.36
N SER A 125 -0.23 -3.72 -21.18
CA SER A 125 0.75 -2.74 -20.78
C SER A 125 2.09 -3.46 -20.76
N SER A 126 2.54 -3.90 -21.94
CA SER A 126 3.92 -4.10 -22.28
C SER A 126 4.51 -2.70 -22.28
N LEU A 127 4.77 -2.18 -21.08
CA LEU A 127 6.02 -1.47 -20.89
C LEU A 127 7.09 -2.51 -21.23
N THR A 128 7.40 -2.58 -22.52
CA THR A 128 8.53 -3.32 -23.04
C THR A 128 9.71 -2.97 -22.16
N SER A 129 10.45 -3.97 -21.70
CA SER A 129 11.63 -3.80 -20.85
C SER A 129 12.59 -2.72 -21.38
N ALA A 130 12.61 -2.50 -22.70
CA ALA A 130 13.31 -1.41 -23.37
C ALA A 130 12.90 0.00 -22.89
N SER A 131 11.61 0.24 -22.63
CA SER A 131 11.10 1.55 -22.18
C SER A 131 11.51 1.86 -20.74
N MET A 132 11.51 0.85 -19.85
CA MET A 132 12.01 1.00 -18.49
C MET A 132 13.53 1.23 -18.46
N VAL A 133 14.29 0.51 -19.30
CA VAL A 133 15.75 0.70 -19.42
C VAL A 133 16.07 2.10 -19.96
N ALA A 134 15.31 2.60 -20.95
CA ALA A 134 15.48 3.95 -21.47
C ALA A 134 15.20 5.03 -20.41
N MET A 135 14.16 4.87 -19.59
CA MET A 135 13.89 5.80 -18.48
C MET A 135 14.98 5.77 -17.41
N MET A 136 15.49 4.60 -17.05
CA MET A 136 16.57 4.46 -16.07
C MET A 136 17.89 5.06 -16.56
N LEU A 137 18.26 4.82 -17.82
CA LEU A 137 19.44 5.42 -18.42
C LEU A 137 19.30 6.95 -18.56
N GLY A 138 18.12 7.43 -18.95
CA GLY A 138 17.82 8.86 -19.01
C GLY A 138 17.98 9.54 -17.66
N ALA A 139 17.43 8.95 -16.59
CA ALA A 139 17.57 9.47 -15.23
C ALA A 139 19.02 9.45 -14.73
N ALA A 140 19.78 8.41 -15.02
CA ALA A 140 21.19 8.31 -14.64
C ALA A 140 22.07 9.38 -15.33
N VAL A 141 21.84 9.62 -16.62
CA VAL A 141 22.54 10.69 -17.38
C VAL A 141 22.16 12.06 -16.82
N LEU A 142 20.88 12.30 -16.54
CA LEU A 142 20.41 13.57 -15.96
C LEU A 142 21.04 13.81 -14.58
N MET A 143 21.10 12.78 -13.73
CA MET A 143 21.76 12.85 -12.43
C MET A 143 23.26 13.11 -12.55
N TRP A 144 23.94 12.49 -13.53
CA TRP A 144 25.36 12.75 -13.78
C TRP A 144 25.62 14.18 -14.27
N VAL A 145 24.79 14.68 -15.19
CA VAL A 145 24.89 16.07 -15.69
C VAL A 145 24.62 17.07 -14.57
N LEU A 146 23.59 16.86 -13.75
CA LEU A 146 23.27 17.72 -12.61
C LEU A 146 24.39 17.69 -11.56
N HIS A 147 24.97 16.54 -11.27
CA HIS A 147 26.09 16.41 -10.34
C HIS A 147 27.34 17.15 -10.84
N ASN A 148 27.69 16.98 -12.12
CA ASN A 148 28.84 17.66 -12.71
C ASN A 148 28.63 19.18 -12.80
N TRP A 149 27.44 19.63 -13.21
CA TRP A 149 27.06 21.04 -13.22
C TRP A 149 27.12 21.66 -11.82
N TYR A 150 26.66 20.92 -10.81
CA TYR A 150 26.74 21.34 -9.41
C TYR A 150 28.19 21.44 -8.90
N CYS A 151 29.09 20.50 -9.24
CA CYS A 151 30.52 20.64 -8.92
C CYS A 151 31.16 21.84 -9.68
N LEU A 152 30.77 22.09 -10.95
CA LEU A 152 31.33 23.19 -11.76
C LEU A 152 30.94 24.58 -11.22
N THR A 153 29.65 24.76 -10.90
CA THR A 153 29.13 26.04 -10.36
C THR A 153 29.66 26.36 -8.97
N ARG A 154 29.92 25.34 -8.14
CA ARG A 154 30.50 25.52 -6.82
C ARG A 154 31.96 25.98 -6.86
N ASN A 155 32.73 25.58 -7.87
CA ASN A 155 34.14 25.98 -8.02
C ASN A 155 34.31 27.46 -8.39
N HIS A 156 33.36 28.08 -9.11
CA HIS A 156 33.44 29.51 -9.44
C HIS A 156 33.19 30.46 -8.26
N THR A 157 32.60 29.99 -7.16
CA THR A 157 32.36 30.81 -5.95
C THR A 157 33.50 30.74 -4.92
N LYS A 158 34.55 29.93 -5.17
CA LYS A 158 35.67 29.73 -4.23
C LYS A 158 37.03 30.10 -4.82
N ALA A 159 37.12 31.25 -5.48
CA ALA A 159 38.41 31.92 -5.76
C ALA A 159 39.01 32.64 -4.54
N SER A 160 38.68 32.22 -3.30
CA SER A 160 39.32 32.72 -2.08
C SER A 160 39.15 31.78 -0.89
N ARG A 161 39.74 30.58 -0.97
CA ARG A 161 40.37 29.91 0.19
C ARG A 161 41.00 28.60 -0.23
N SER A 162 42.30 28.55 -0.01
CA SER A 162 43.23 27.43 -0.07
C SER A 162 42.66 26.13 0.49
N ARG A 163 42.93 25.06 -0.27
CA ARG A 163 43.14 23.65 0.13
C ARG A 163 42.23 23.11 1.24
N LEU A 164 41.30 22.23 0.88
CA LEU A 164 41.31 20.84 1.36
C LEU A 164 40.11 20.06 0.79
N LEU A 165 40.44 18.82 0.44
CA LEU A 165 39.57 17.64 0.29
C LEU A 165 38.80 17.50 -1.02
N SER A 166 39.53 16.88 -1.95
CA SER A 166 39.07 15.88 -2.91
C SER A 166 37.92 15.02 -2.36
N LYS A 167 36.77 15.15 -3.01
CA LYS A 167 35.85 14.08 -3.48
C LYS A 167 34.62 14.78 -4.11
N CYS A 168 34.85 15.53 -5.18
CA CYS A 168 34.24 15.19 -6.47
C CYS A 168 35.34 14.35 -7.17
#